data_AF-A0A1X2I1H0-F1
#
_entry.id   AF-A0A1X2I1H0-F1
#
_cell.length_a   1.000
_cell.length_b   1.000
_cell.length_c   1.000
_cell.angle_alpha   90.00
_cell.angle_beta   90.00
_cell.angle_gamma   90.00
#
_symmetry.space_group_name_H-M   'P 1'
#
loop_
_entity.id
_entity.type
_entity.pdbx_description
1 polymer ?
#
loop_
_entity_poly.entity_id
_entity_poly.type
_entity_poly.pdbx_seq_one_letter_code
_entity_poly.pdbx_strand_id
1 'polypeptide(L)'
;MSSSVGHYIRHLDLGEMMWSDSMVGLLTQHVHGLKAFYIRNGECMTDLSFCSSLPRIATNLTTLHLEQCYITQNAISAIGQHCHPLKNLALINCKPSSPPPPAAIVLSPPFLMHARVEQFTLDASKTDAVHIAWMEASAAALLAGLPWLTHLTVFGHPGFSGVLNRLLLTATTATATASSRWPHLTHLTLGYDNSLDDAPLIAFVHAHPHLIDVRLCHLGDNITDATLDVMAVVLPDTLTHLVVTHTHGLTAPRLRHLIGACPLLAFVSIEACGLFWYDFPELFLAGCRRRVDDTIVDRCGPFLFMEQLGPKSLQWIRRAPPIALDNTKSNNSSRRSTRSSRRGGGGRGRGSGRGHIG
;
A
#
# COMPACT_ATOMS: atom_id res chain seq x y z
N MET A 1 43.57 -21.59 11.15
CA MET A 1 42.65 -20.44 10.99
C MET A 1 41.23 -20.99 10.92
N SER A 2 40.50 -21.04 12.03
CA SER A 2 39.09 -21.46 11.99
C SER A 2 38.28 -20.30 11.41
N SER A 3 37.77 -20.46 10.19
CA SER A 3 36.77 -19.53 9.65
C SER A 3 35.61 -19.47 10.64
N SER A 4 35.36 -18.31 11.25
CA SER A 4 34.22 -18.17 12.16
C SER A 4 32.94 -18.49 11.38
N VAL A 5 32.05 -19.27 11.98
CA VAL A 5 30.80 -19.73 11.35
C VAL A 5 30.00 -18.58 10.74
N GLY A 6 30.11 -17.37 11.31
CA GLY A 6 29.43 -16.18 10.82
C GLY A 6 29.77 -15.76 9.39
N HIS A 7 30.93 -16.17 8.84
CA HIS A 7 31.28 -15.91 7.43
C HIS A 7 30.37 -16.62 6.42
N TYR A 8 29.63 -17.65 6.85
CA TYR A 8 28.69 -18.39 6.00
C TYR A 8 27.25 -17.91 6.14
N ILE A 9 26.95 -17.04 7.11
CA ILE A 9 25.61 -16.50 7.31
C ILE A 9 25.30 -15.51 6.18
N ARG A 10 24.21 -15.77 5.46
CA ARG A 10 23.72 -14.95 4.33
C ARG A 10 22.37 -14.31 4.61
N HIS A 11 21.55 -14.96 5.43
CA HIS A 11 20.23 -14.51 5.82
C HIS A 11 20.17 -14.52 7.34
N LEU A 12 19.75 -13.41 7.92
CA LEU A 12 19.62 -13.25 9.35
C LEU A 12 18.29 -12.59 9.62
N ASP A 13 17.41 -13.32 10.30
CA ASP A 13 16.14 -12.84 10.79
C ASP A 13 16.19 -12.85 12.32
N LEU A 14 16.10 -11.66 12.90
CA LEU A 14 16.21 -11.44 14.33
C LEU A 14 14.92 -11.77 15.10
N GLY A 15 13.84 -12.11 14.37
CA GLY A 15 12.55 -12.49 14.95
C GLY A 15 11.93 -11.37 15.79
N GLU A 16 11.00 -11.71 16.68
CA GLU A 16 10.27 -10.75 17.54
C GLU A 16 11.03 -10.38 18.83
N MET A 17 12.31 -10.77 18.94
CA MET A 17 13.11 -10.48 20.13
C MET A 17 13.48 -8.99 20.18
N MET A 18 13.63 -8.44 21.39
CA MET A 18 14.10 -7.06 21.56
C MET A 18 15.60 -6.98 21.34
N TRP A 19 16.02 -6.51 20.17
CA TRP A 19 17.43 -6.26 19.86
C TRP A 19 17.80 -4.82 20.14
N SER A 20 18.91 -4.63 20.88
CA SER A 20 19.49 -3.30 21.11
C SER A 20 20.66 -3.02 20.17
N ASP A 21 21.06 -1.75 20.09
CA ASP A 21 22.17 -1.35 19.23
C ASP A 21 23.48 -2.09 19.55
N SER A 22 23.74 -2.33 20.83
CA SER A 22 24.93 -3.07 21.28
C SER A 22 24.91 -4.53 20.82
N MET A 23 23.74 -5.19 20.84
CA MET A 23 23.61 -6.60 20.42
C MET A 23 23.82 -6.74 18.92
N VAL A 24 23.24 -5.85 18.12
CA VAL A 24 23.46 -5.82 16.67
C VAL A 24 24.91 -5.48 16.35
N GLY A 25 25.51 -4.55 17.08
CA GLY A 25 26.93 -4.22 16.96
C GLY A 25 27.86 -5.41 17.21
N LEU A 26 27.58 -6.23 18.22
CA LEU A 26 28.35 -7.45 18.49
C LEU A 26 28.12 -8.51 17.40
N LEU A 27 26.88 -8.71 16.98
CA LEU A 27 26.54 -9.70 15.96
C LEU A 27 27.21 -9.39 14.62
N THR A 28 27.16 -8.12 14.19
CA THR A 28 27.74 -7.65 12.92
C THR A 28 29.26 -7.77 12.86
N GLN A 29 29.96 -7.94 13.99
CA GLN A 29 31.39 -8.28 14.02
C GLN A 29 31.69 -9.69 13.50
N HIS A 30 30.67 -10.54 13.36
CA HIS A 30 30.85 -11.92 12.96
C HIS A 30 30.20 -12.25 11.60
N VAL A 31 29.30 -11.40 11.07
CA VAL A 31 28.47 -11.69 9.87
C VAL A 31 28.74 -10.78 8.67
N HIS A 32 29.97 -10.77 8.16
CA HIS A 32 30.39 -9.89 7.04
C HIS A 32 29.78 -10.20 5.66
N GLY A 33 29.26 -11.41 5.47
CA GLY A 33 28.73 -11.86 4.19
C GLY A 33 27.21 -11.73 4.03
N LEU A 34 26.56 -10.94 4.89
CA LEU A 34 25.10 -10.88 4.97
C LEU A 34 24.48 -10.30 3.69
N LYS A 35 23.46 -10.99 3.16
CA LYS A 35 22.70 -10.59 1.96
C LYS A 35 21.29 -10.10 2.30
N ALA A 36 20.67 -10.70 3.32
CA ALA A 36 19.35 -10.29 3.79
C ALA A 36 19.36 -10.15 5.30
N PHE A 37 18.90 -8.99 5.78
CA PHE A 37 18.83 -8.68 7.19
C PHE A 37 17.41 -8.23 7.56
N TYR A 38 16.77 -8.98 8.45
CA TYR A 38 15.42 -8.71 8.94
C TYR A 38 15.48 -8.43 10.43
N ILE A 39 14.96 -7.27 10.81
CA ILE A 39 14.80 -6.84 12.19
C ILE A 39 13.31 -6.66 12.40
N ARG A 40 12.70 -7.53 13.23
CA ARG A 40 11.34 -7.34 13.69
C ARG A 40 11.37 -6.84 15.13
N ASN A 41 10.41 -6.01 15.51
CA ASN A 41 10.35 -5.42 16.84
C ASN A 41 11.61 -4.63 17.24
N GLY A 42 12.07 -3.74 16.35
CA GLY A 42 13.28 -2.94 16.53
C GLY A 42 13.16 -1.74 17.48
N GLU A 43 12.23 -1.76 18.45
CA GLU A 43 11.95 -0.61 19.32
C GLU A 43 13.14 -0.22 20.22
N CYS A 44 14.12 -1.12 20.40
CA CYS A 44 15.35 -0.80 21.14
C CYS A 44 16.52 -0.37 20.24
N MET A 45 16.29 -0.25 18.93
CA MET A 45 17.32 0.15 17.96
C MET A 45 17.16 1.60 17.53
N THR A 46 18.29 2.31 17.50
CA THR A 46 18.38 3.70 17.07
C THR A 46 19.30 3.83 15.86
N ASP A 47 19.45 5.05 15.35
CA ASP A 47 20.41 5.39 14.30
C ASP A 47 21.84 4.88 14.58
N LEU A 48 22.22 4.69 15.85
CA LEU A 48 23.56 4.21 16.20
C LEU A 48 23.89 2.87 15.54
N SER A 49 22.96 1.92 15.50
CA SER A 49 23.17 0.66 14.77
C SER A 49 23.41 0.87 13.28
N PHE A 50 22.59 1.72 12.67
CA PHE A 50 22.62 1.94 11.23
C PHE A 50 23.88 2.69 10.80
N CYS A 51 24.35 3.63 11.62
CA CYS A 51 25.55 4.41 11.34
C CYS A 51 26.85 3.64 11.67
N SER A 52 26.89 2.85 12.74
CA SER A 52 28.13 2.22 13.22
C SER A 52 28.32 0.77 12.78
N SER A 53 27.22 0.00 12.69
CA SER A 53 27.27 -1.45 12.51
C SER A 53 26.99 -1.84 11.06
N LEU A 54 26.07 -1.13 10.40
CA LEU A 54 25.67 -1.39 9.02
C LEU A 54 26.82 -1.30 8.01
N PRO A 55 27.74 -0.32 8.06
CA PRO A 55 28.87 -0.26 7.12
C PRO A 55 29.73 -1.53 7.08
N ARG A 56 29.76 -2.29 8.18
CA ARG A 56 30.54 -3.54 8.29
C ARG A 56 29.92 -4.73 7.56
N ILE A 57 28.61 -4.68 7.32
CA ILE A 57 27.82 -5.75 6.68
C ILE A 57 27.23 -5.32 5.32
N ALA A 58 27.29 -4.03 4.99
CA ALA A 58 26.59 -3.45 3.86
C ALA A 58 27.14 -3.86 2.47
N THR A 59 28.37 -4.37 2.39
CA THR A 59 29.05 -4.66 1.11
C THR A 59 28.35 -5.71 0.26
N ASN A 60 27.53 -6.58 0.87
CA ASN A 60 26.77 -7.63 0.18
C ASN A 60 25.26 -7.54 0.44
N LEU A 61 24.79 -6.54 1.19
CA LEU A 61 23.43 -6.49 1.69
C LEU A 61 22.46 -6.08 0.58
N THR A 62 21.70 -7.04 0.07
CA THR A 62 20.70 -6.84 -0.99
C THR A 62 19.29 -6.59 -0.46
N THR A 63 19.00 -6.99 0.78
CA THR A 63 17.68 -6.86 1.39
C THR A 63 17.80 -6.39 2.84
N LEU A 64 17.09 -5.32 3.17
CA LEU A 64 17.00 -4.77 4.50
C LEU A 64 15.52 -4.57 4.86
N HIS A 65 15.08 -5.25 5.91
CA HIS A 65 13.73 -5.13 6.43
C HIS A 65 13.81 -4.65 7.87
N LEU A 66 13.21 -3.49 8.13
CA LEU A 66 13.16 -2.85 9.43
C LEU A 66 11.70 -2.73 9.84
N GLU A 67 11.33 -3.41 10.92
CA GLU A 67 10.01 -3.34 11.50
C GLU A 67 10.07 -2.77 12.93
N GLN A 68 9.27 -1.74 13.18
CA GLN A 68 9.15 -1.04 14.46
C GLN A 68 10.48 -0.44 14.96
N CYS A 69 11.39 -0.07 14.06
CA CYS A 69 12.66 0.57 14.41
C CYS A 69 12.50 2.07 14.68
N TYR A 70 13.34 2.62 15.57
CA TYR A 70 13.49 4.06 15.71
C TYR A 70 14.54 4.61 14.73
N ILE A 71 14.10 4.98 13.52
CA ILE A 71 14.96 5.48 12.45
C ILE A 71 14.73 6.97 12.24
N THR A 72 15.80 7.72 12.06
CA THR A 72 15.72 9.11 11.57
C THR A 72 16.28 9.22 10.15
N GLN A 73 16.32 10.46 9.65
CA GLN A 73 16.98 10.76 8.39
C GLN A 73 18.45 10.35 8.36
N ASN A 74 19.13 10.29 9.51
CA ASN A 74 20.54 9.88 9.59
C ASN A 74 20.70 8.39 9.28
N ALA A 75 19.84 7.53 9.84
CA ALA A 75 19.84 6.10 9.52
C ALA A 75 19.55 5.86 8.03
N ILE A 76 18.55 6.54 7.47
CA ILE A 76 18.23 6.48 6.03
C ILE A 76 19.44 6.89 5.19
N SER A 77 20.12 7.98 5.56
CA SER A 77 21.30 8.46 4.83
C SER A 77 22.46 7.48 4.94
N ALA A 78 22.70 6.89 6.11
CA ALA A 78 23.70 5.86 6.30
C ALA A 78 23.42 4.61 5.44
N ILE A 79 22.15 4.19 5.35
CA ILE A 79 21.73 3.09 4.46
C ILE A 79 22.08 3.43 3.00
N GLY A 80 21.76 4.63 2.52
CA GLY A 80 22.11 5.05 1.17
C GLY A 80 23.61 5.13 0.88
N GLN A 81 24.38 5.57 1.86
CA GLN A 81 25.83 5.74 1.74
C GLN A 81 26.60 4.43 1.80
N HIS A 82 26.11 3.45 2.54
CA HIS A 82 26.86 2.22 2.81
C HIS A 82 26.30 0.99 2.08
N CYS A 83 24.99 0.95 1.81
CA CYS A 83 24.31 -0.21 1.21
C CYS A 83 24.12 -0.07 -0.31
N HIS A 84 25.21 0.13 -1.05
CA HIS A 84 25.14 0.23 -2.51
C HIS A 84 24.47 -0.97 -3.23
N PRO A 85 24.64 -2.24 -2.79
CA PRO A 85 23.97 -3.38 -3.45
C PRO A 85 22.51 -3.57 -3.04
N LEU A 86 21.95 -2.69 -2.20
CA LEU A 86 20.61 -2.83 -1.68
C LEU A 86 19.58 -2.72 -2.80
N LYS A 87 18.78 -3.78 -2.97
CA LYS A 87 17.68 -3.87 -3.94
C LYS A 87 16.32 -3.76 -3.28
N ASN A 88 16.19 -4.31 -2.07
CA ASN A 88 14.92 -4.39 -1.36
C ASN A 88 15.03 -3.67 -0.02
N LEU A 89 14.22 -2.63 0.18
CA LEU A 89 14.14 -1.89 1.43
C LEU A 89 12.69 -1.88 1.93
N ALA A 90 12.47 -2.39 3.14
CA ALA A 90 11.17 -2.34 3.80
C ALA A 90 11.28 -1.59 5.13
N LEU A 91 10.44 -0.57 5.29
CA LEU A 91 10.29 0.23 6.51
C LEU A 91 8.85 0.03 7.01
N ILE A 92 8.69 -0.81 8.02
CA ILE A 92 7.40 -1.27 8.52
C ILE A 92 7.17 -0.72 9.93
N ASN A 93 6.21 0.18 10.09
CA ASN A 93 5.85 0.82 11.36
C ASN A 93 7.04 1.46 12.09
N CYS A 94 8.04 1.92 11.34
CA CYS A 94 9.21 2.61 11.88
C CYS A 94 8.83 4.03 12.34
N LYS A 95 9.48 4.49 13.41
CA LYS A 95 9.20 5.78 14.06
C LYS A 95 10.48 6.60 14.18
N PRO A 96 10.45 7.92 14.24
CA PRO A 96 11.61 8.71 14.66
C PRO A 96 11.88 8.52 16.15
N SER A 97 13.15 8.46 16.56
CA SER A 97 13.55 8.35 17.98
C SER A 97 13.12 9.54 18.84
N SER A 98 12.88 10.69 18.21
CA SER A 98 12.37 11.91 18.82
C SER A 98 11.56 12.69 17.78
N PRO A 99 10.45 13.37 18.16
CA PRO A 99 9.74 14.23 17.23
C PRO A 99 10.71 15.30 16.69
N PRO A 100 10.86 15.43 15.36
CA PRO A 100 11.75 16.43 14.79
C PRO A 100 11.26 17.83 15.20
N PRO A 101 12.16 18.78 15.49
CA PRO A 101 11.75 20.16 15.62
C PRO A 101 11.12 20.63 14.30
N PRO A 102 10.02 21.40 14.31
CA PRO A 102 9.24 21.76 13.12
C PRO A 102 10.05 22.40 11.97
N ALA A 103 11.21 22.98 12.27
CA ALA A 103 12.07 23.68 11.32
C ALA A 103 13.20 22.83 10.71
N ALA A 104 13.46 21.61 11.21
CA ALA A 104 14.58 20.78 10.74
C ALA A 104 14.25 19.88 9.53
N ILE A 105 13.03 19.95 9.01
CA ILE A 105 12.58 19.16 7.85
C ILE A 105 13.05 19.80 6.51
N VAL A 106 13.83 20.88 6.56
CA VAL A 106 14.39 21.52 5.36
C VAL A 106 15.48 20.66 4.75
N LEU A 107 15.07 19.86 3.75
CA LEU A 107 15.75 19.51 2.50
C LEU A 107 17.27 19.36 2.61
N SER A 108 17.71 18.23 3.17
CA SER A 108 19.00 17.68 2.76
C SER A 108 18.79 16.82 1.50
N PRO A 109 19.71 16.88 0.50
CA PRO A 109 19.53 16.37 -0.87
C PRO A 109 19.25 14.85 -0.96
N PRO A 110 18.88 14.30 -2.14
CA PRO A 110 18.51 12.89 -2.25
C PRO A 110 19.75 11.98 -2.09
N PHE A 111 20.05 11.58 -0.85
CA PHE A 111 21.24 10.80 -0.52
C PHE A 111 21.18 9.33 -0.97
N LEU A 112 20.01 8.85 -1.40
CA LEU A 112 19.85 7.50 -1.95
C LEU A 112 20.24 7.36 -3.43
N MET A 113 20.73 8.42 -4.10
CA MET A 113 21.11 8.40 -5.53
C MET A 113 22.02 7.22 -5.94
N HIS A 114 22.80 6.67 -5.02
CA HIS A 114 23.74 5.57 -5.28
C HIS A 114 23.15 4.17 -5.06
N ALA A 115 22.06 4.06 -4.31
CA ALA A 115 21.42 2.77 -4.05
C ALA A 115 20.47 2.43 -5.20
N ARG A 116 20.62 1.22 -5.77
CA ARG A 116 19.72 0.70 -6.80
C ARG A 116 18.56 -0.06 -6.16
N VAL A 117 17.81 0.61 -5.30
CA VAL A 117 16.61 0.02 -4.69
C VAL A 117 15.56 -0.19 -5.77
N GLU A 118 15.28 -1.45 -6.04
CA GLU A 118 14.30 -1.92 -7.03
C GLU A 118 12.93 -2.13 -6.38
N GLN A 119 12.89 -2.48 -5.09
CA GLN A 119 11.67 -2.73 -4.33
C GLN A 119 11.67 -1.94 -3.03
N PHE A 120 10.62 -1.15 -2.84
CA PHE A 120 10.43 -0.35 -1.64
C PHE A 120 9.07 -0.63 -1.02
N THR A 121 9.08 -0.90 0.29
CA THR A 121 7.87 -1.07 1.10
C THR A 121 7.89 -0.06 2.24
N LEU A 122 6.81 0.70 2.34
CA LEU A 122 6.51 1.57 3.46
C LEU A 122 5.19 1.14 4.06
N ASP A 123 5.18 0.72 5.31
CA ASP A 123 3.95 0.38 6.02
C ASP A 123 3.86 1.25 7.27
N ALA A 124 2.79 2.01 7.40
CA ALA A 124 2.50 2.90 8.52
C ALA A 124 1.19 2.52 9.23
N SER A 125 0.66 1.32 8.96
CA SER A 125 -0.67 0.90 9.40
C SER A 125 -0.84 0.83 10.92
N LYS A 126 0.25 0.69 11.67
CA LYS A 126 0.28 0.69 13.14
C LYS A 126 0.99 1.91 13.72
N THR A 127 1.29 2.91 12.90
CA THR A 127 1.98 4.14 13.32
C THR A 127 0.96 5.13 13.90
N ASP A 128 1.26 5.74 15.04
CA ASP A 128 0.40 6.77 15.61
C ASP A 128 0.42 8.09 14.81
N ALA A 129 -0.58 8.94 15.05
CA ALA A 129 -0.76 10.19 14.30
C ALA A 129 0.42 11.17 14.39
N VAL A 130 1.18 11.17 15.51
CA VAL A 130 2.32 12.08 15.71
C VAL A 130 3.46 11.71 14.76
N HIS A 131 3.67 10.42 14.55
CA HIS A 131 4.74 9.91 13.70
C HIS A 131 4.39 9.96 12.20
N ILE A 132 3.10 10.03 11.83
CA ILE A 132 2.66 10.17 10.42
C ILE A 132 3.26 11.42 9.76
N ALA A 133 3.29 12.56 10.46
CA ALA A 133 3.83 13.82 9.89
C ALA A 133 5.32 13.73 9.56
N TRP A 134 6.10 13.01 10.38
CA TRP A 134 7.51 12.74 10.08
C TRP A 134 7.63 11.81 8.88
N MET A 135 6.86 10.71 8.85
CA MET A 135 6.86 9.77 7.75
C MET A 135 6.50 10.46 6.43
N GLU A 136 5.55 11.39 6.46
CA GLU A 136 5.15 12.18 5.29
C GLU A 136 6.33 12.90 4.63
N ALA A 137 7.07 13.65 5.44
CA ALA A 137 8.21 14.42 4.97
C ALA A 137 9.37 13.53 4.51
N SER A 138 9.67 12.49 5.28
CA SER A 138 10.77 11.58 4.98
C SER A 138 10.47 10.66 3.80
N ALA A 139 9.24 10.16 3.64
CA ALA A 139 8.86 9.27 2.55
C ALA A 139 8.98 9.95 1.18
N ALA A 140 8.53 11.20 1.06
CA ALA A 140 8.64 11.96 -0.18
C ALA A 140 10.12 12.16 -0.59
N ALA A 141 10.98 12.53 0.37
CA ALA A 141 12.41 12.71 0.12
C ALA A 141 13.12 11.39 -0.23
N LEU A 142 12.78 10.32 0.49
CA LEU A 142 13.31 8.98 0.27
C LEU A 142 12.98 8.48 -1.14
N LEU A 143 11.70 8.51 -1.50
CA LEU A 143 11.19 8.04 -2.79
C LEU A 143 11.69 8.89 -3.97
N ALA A 144 11.91 10.18 -3.76
CA ALA A 144 12.55 11.05 -4.75
C ALA A 144 13.98 10.59 -5.11
N GLY A 145 14.65 9.87 -4.21
CA GLY A 145 15.98 9.31 -4.40
C GLY A 145 16.02 7.90 -4.99
N LEU A 146 14.88 7.31 -5.40
CA LEU A 146 14.79 5.92 -5.88
C LEU A 146 14.37 5.82 -7.35
N PRO A 147 15.22 6.23 -8.32
CA PRO A 147 14.83 6.24 -9.74
C PRO A 147 14.70 4.83 -10.36
N TRP A 148 15.27 3.80 -9.73
CA TRP A 148 15.27 2.42 -10.21
C TRP A 148 14.09 1.58 -9.70
N LEU A 149 13.11 2.23 -9.09
CA LEU A 149 12.01 1.54 -8.44
C LEU A 149 11.16 0.77 -9.47
N THR A 150 10.99 -0.52 -9.22
CA THR A 150 10.15 -1.44 -10.01
C THR A 150 8.92 -1.87 -9.23
N HIS A 151 9.02 -1.94 -7.90
CA HIS A 151 7.92 -2.30 -7.00
C HIS A 151 7.80 -1.27 -5.88
N LEU A 152 6.61 -0.70 -5.74
CA LEU A 152 6.28 0.23 -4.67
C LEU A 152 5.09 -0.31 -3.88
N THR A 153 5.29 -0.50 -2.58
CA THR A 153 4.22 -0.86 -1.65
C THR A 153 4.11 0.21 -0.57
N VAL A 154 2.91 0.78 -0.40
CA VAL A 154 2.64 1.80 0.61
C VAL A 154 1.33 1.47 1.32
N PHE A 155 1.43 1.15 2.60
CA PHE A 155 0.28 0.97 3.48
C PHE A 155 0.24 2.10 4.50
N GLY A 156 -0.92 2.75 4.61
CA GLY A 156 -1.15 3.85 5.53
C GLY A 156 -1.93 3.44 6.78
N HIS A 157 -2.20 4.43 7.62
CA HIS A 157 -3.24 4.41 8.65
C HIS A 157 -4.29 5.49 8.27
N PRO A 158 -5.54 5.44 8.75
CA PRO A 158 -6.45 6.58 8.64
C PRO A 158 -5.78 7.93 8.97
N GLY A 159 -5.77 8.87 8.03
CA GLY A 159 -5.03 10.14 8.13
C GLY A 159 -3.68 10.18 7.40
N PHE A 160 -3.27 9.08 6.77
CA PHE A 160 -2.05 8.98 5.96
C PHE A 160 -2.21 9.50 4.51
N SER A 161 -3.39 9.99 4.13
CA SER A 161 -3.65 10.53 2.78
C SER A 161 -2.75 11.66 2.37
N GLY A 162 -2.31 12.50 3.30
CA GLY A 162 -1.32 13.54 2.97
C GLY A 162 -0.07 12.94 2.33
N VAL A 163 0.42 11.82 2.88
CA VAL A 163 1.62 11.13 2.39
C VAL A 163 1.37 10.48 1.05
N LEU A 164 0.27 9.73 0.93
CA LEU A 164 -0.09 9.07 -0.33
C LEU A 164 -0.34 10.09 -1.44
N ASN A 165 -1.09 11.16 -1.17
CA ASN A 165 -1.33 12.23 -2.13
C ASN A 165 -0.03 12.92 -2.54
N ARG A 166 0.82 13.29 -1.58
CA ARG A 166 2.12 13.88 -1.92
C ARG A 166 3.00 12.93 -2.71
N LEU A 167 3.01 11.64 -2.37
CA LEU A 167 3.76 10.63 -3.09
C LEU A 167 3.29 10.53 -4.54
N LEU A 168 1.98 10.39 -4.75
CA LEU A 168 1.39 10.26 -6.08
C LEU A 168 1.60 11.55 -6.89
N LEU A 169 1.38 12.72 -6.29
CA LEU A 169 1.63 14.03 -6.91
C LEU A 169 3.10 14.28 -7.21
N THR A 170 4.00 13.83 -6.33
CA THR A 170 5.44 13.90 -6.58
C THR A 170 5.72 13.11 -7.84
N ALA A 171 5.26 11.87 -7.95
CA ALA A 171 5.53 11.06 -9.13
C ALA A 171 5.00 11.65 -10.46
N THR A 172 3.93 12.46 -10.42
CA THR A 172 3.29 13.07 -11.60
C THR A 172 3.82 14.44 -11.99
N THR A 173 4.42 15.20 -11.07
CA THR A 173 4.92 16.57 -11.30
C THR A 173 6.20 16.64 -12.15
N ALA A 174 6.50 15.62 -12.96
CA ALA A 174 7.55 15.70 -13.96
C ALA A 174 7.18 16.81 -14.97
N THR A 175 8.03 17.83 -15.05
CA THR A 175 7.92 18.92 -16.02
C THR A 175 7.87 18.36 -17.44
N ALA A 176 7.18 19.06 -18.35
CA ALA A 176 6.80 18.62 -19.71
C ALA A 176 7.89 18.06 -20.65
N THR A 177 9.14 17.95 -20.18
CA THR A 177 10.29 17.41 -20.90
C THR A 177 11.00 16.26 -20.17
N ALA A 178 10.60 15.91 -18.95
CA ALA A 178 11.25 14.87 -18.13
C ALA A 178 10.38 13.62 -18.02
N SER A 179 11.01 12.47 -18.25
CA SER A 179 10.46 11.13 -17.96
C SER A 179 9.87 11.06 -16.55
N SER A 180 8.82 10.25 -16.36
CA SER A 180 8.24 9.93 -15.04
C SER A 180 9.34 9.68 -14.01
N ARG A 181 9.15 10.08 -12.75
CA ARG A 181 10.17 9.93 -11.70
C ARG A 181 10.61 8.47 -11.51
N TRP A 182 9.71 7.51 -11.74
CA TRP A 182 9.99 6.08 -11.65
C TRP A 182 9.70 5.38 -12.99
N PRO A 183 10.57 5.56 -13.99
CA PRO A 183 10.35 5.07 -15.36
C PRO A 183 10.33 3.54 -15.46
N HIS A 184 10.72 2.83 -14.40
CA HIS A 184 10.74 1.37 -14.34
C HIS A 184 9.65 0.77 -13.44
N LEU A 185 8.77 1.59 -12.85
CA LEU A 185 7.78 1.11 -11.90
C LEU A 185 6.70 0.27 -12.58
N THR A 186 6.67 -1.03 -12.27
CA THR A 186 5.73 -1.99 -12.86
C THR A 186 4.71 -2.51 -11.86
N HIS A 187 5.01 -2.45 -10.55
CA HIS A 187 4.14 -2.97 -9.50
C HIS A 187 3.82 -1.87 -8.50
N LEU A 188 2.53 -1.64 -8.27
CA LEU A 188 2.04 -0.67 -7.32
C LEU A 188 1.09 -1.35 -6.34
N THR A 189 1.35 -1.20 -5.04
CA THR A 189 0.44 -1.60 -3.98
C THR A 189 0.19 -0.41 -3.06
N LEU A 190 -1.07 0.01 -2.95
CA LEU A 190 -1.53 1.07 -2.06
C LEU A 190 -2.57 0.50 -1.10
N GLY A 191 -2.58 0.93 0.16
CA GLY A 191 -3.70 0.57 1.01
C GLY A 191 -3.82 1.26 2.36
N TYR A 192 -4.92 0.93 3.05
CA TYR A 192 -5.30 1.42 4.38
C TYR A 192 -5.42 2.94 4.49
N ASP A 193 -5.93 3.58 3.44
CA ASP A 193 -6.26 5.00 3.43
C ASP A 193 -7.65 5.25 2.86
N ASN A 194 -8.60 5.54 3.74
CA ASN A 194 -9.97 5.86 3.37
C ASN A 194 -10.16 7.28 2.86
N SER A 195 -9.11 8.10 2.80
CA SER A 195 -9.16 9.50 2.36
C SER A 195 -8.47 9.76 1.03
N LEU A 196 -7.86 8.74 0.41
CA LEU A 196 -7.36 8.80 -0.96
C LEU A 196 -8.55 8.78 -1.93
N ASP A 197 -8.62 9.77 -2.83
CA ASP A 197 -9.63 9.86 -3.88
C ASP A 197 -9.05 9.54 -5.27
N ASP A 198 -9.91 9.52 -6.29
CA ASP A 198 -9.53 9.13 -7.65
C ASP A 198 -8.48 10.07 -8.27
N ALA A 199 -8.54 11.37 -8.03
CA ALA A 199 -7.74 12.37 -8.75
C ALA A 199 -6.21 12.14 -8.71
N PRO A 200 -5.56 12.00 -7.54
CA PRO A 200 -4.11 11.75 -7.46
C PRO A 200 -3.74 10.37 -8.02
N LEU A 201 -4.60 9.36 -7.85
CA LEU A 201 -4.36 8.02 -8.37
C LEU A 201 -4.47 7.97 -9.90
N ILE A 202 -5.48 8.63 -10.48
CA ILE A 202 -5.64 8.80 -11.92
C ILE A 202 -4.42 9.49 -12.53
N ALA A 203 -4.01 10.61 -11.94
CA ALA A 203 -2.82 11.33 -12.40
C ALA A 203 -1.58 10.41 -12.35
N PHE A 204 -1.44 9.60 -11.30
CA PHE A 204 -0.36 8.65 -11.16
C PHE A 204 -0.36 7.57 -12.23
N VAL A 205 -1.52 6.98 -12.54
CA VAL A 205 -1.68 5.97 -13.59
C VAL A 205 -1.30 6.55 -14.95
N HIS A 206 -1.72 7.79 -15.26
CA HIS A 206 -1.30 8.48 -16.48
C HIS A 206 0.22 8.65 -16.59
N ALA A 207 0.91 8.90 -15.48
CA ALA A 207 2.37 9.04 -15.46
C ALA A 207 3.13 7.69 -15.57
N HIS A 208 2.46 6.54 -15.37
CA HIS A 208 3.08 5.22 -15.38
C HIS A 208 2.28 4.22 -16.26
N PRO A 209 2.28 4.40 -17.59
CA PRO A 209 1.51 3.55 -18.51
C PRO A 209 2.02 2.09 -18.60
N HIS A 210 3.19 1.80 -18.00
CA HIS A 210 3.83 0.49 -17.99
C HIS A 210 3.53 -0.34 -16.74
N LEU A 211 2.54 0.04 -15.92
CA LEU A 211 2.11 -0.75 -14.77
C LEU A 211 1.55 -2.12 -15.18
N ILE A 212 1.99 -3.16 -14.47
CA ILE A 212 1.70 -4.57 -14.73
C ILE A 212 0.82 -5.18 -13.62
N ASP A 213 1.11 -4.86 -12.37
CA ASP A 213 0.37 -5.31 -11.18
C ASP A 213 -0.04 -4.09 -10.36
N VAL A 214 -1.35 -3.91 -10.19
CA VAL A 214 -1.91 -2.82 -9.39
C VAL A 214 -2.78 -3.40 -8.28
N ARG A 215 -2.45 -3.04 -7.05
CA ARG A 215 -3.15 -3.48 -5.84
C ARG A 215 -3.64 -2.28 -5.04
N LEU A 216 -4.95 -2.21 -4.83
CA LEU A 216 -5.66 -1.15 -4.15
C LEU A 216 -6.42 -1.78 -2.97
N CYS A 217 -5.87 -1.71 -1.77
CA CYS A 217 -6.36 -2.47 -0.62
C CYS A 217 -6.92 -1.53 0.46
N HIS A 218 -8.18 -1.64 0.84
CA HIS A 218 -8.77 -0.83 1.92
C HIS A 218 -8.69 0.69 1.68
N LEU A 219 -9.00 1.14 0.46
CA LEU A 219 -9.03 2.57 0.11
C LEU A 219 -10.40 3.25 0.32
N GLY A 220 -11.38 2.51 0.89
CA GLY A 220 -12.72 3.04 1.17
C GLY A 220 -13.54 3.32 -0.09
N ASP A 221 -14.49 4.25 0.01
CA ASP A 221 -15.50 4.53 -1.04
C ASP A 221 -15.09 5.67 -1.98
N ASN A 222 -13.94 6.30 -1.74
CA ASN A 222 -13.47 7.46 -2.50
C ASN A 222 -12.75 7.08 -3.81
N ILE A 223 -12.36 5.80 -3.96
CA ILE A 223 -11.91 5.24 -5.23
C ILE A 223 -13.12 4.68 -5.97
N THR A 224 -13.40 5.23 -7.13
CA THR A 224 -14.60 4.93 -7.91
C THR A 224 -14.28 4.35 -9.27
N ASP A 225 -15.32 4.10 -10.05
CA ASP A 225 -15.22 3.69 -11.45
C ASP A 225 -14.37 4.61 -12.33
N ALA A 226 -14.17 5.88 -11.95
CA ALA A 226 -13.31 6.81 -12.67
C ALA A 226 -11.87 6.28 -12.75
N THR A 227 -11.34 5.70 -11.66
CA THR A 227 -10.01 5.06 -11.67
C THR A 227 -9.98 3.87 -12.61
N LEU A 228 -11.00 3.00 -12.60
CA LEU A 228 -11.06 1.84 -13.51
C LEU A 228 -11.12 2.25 -14.98
N ASP A 229 -11.92 3.28 -15.31
CA ASP A 229 -12.02 3.80 -16.67
C ASP A 229 -10.66 4.34 -17.18
N VAL A 230 -9.91 5.04 -16.33
CA VAL A 230 -8.56 5.51 -16.68
C VAL A 230 -7.60 4.35 -16.87
N MET A 231 -7.61 3.35 -15.98
CA MET A 231 -6.76 2.16 -16.15
C MET A 231 -7.07 1.42 -17.45
N ALA A 232 -8.34 1.35 -17.86
CA ALA A 232 -8.77 0.73 -19.11
C ALA A 232 -8.20 1.44 -20.35
N VAL A 233 -8.04 2.77 -20.27
CA VAL A 233 -7.51 3.60 -21.36
C VAL A 233 -5.99 3.61 -21.37
N VAL A 234 -5.35 3.70 -20.20
CA VAL A 234 -3.91 3.94 -20.05
C VAL A 234 -3.10 2.64 -19.99
N LEU A 235 -3.68 1.55 -19.47
CA LEU A 235 -3.00 0.28 -19.23
C LEU A 235 -3.55 -0.92 -20.06
N PRO A 236 -4.09 -0.75 -21.28
CA PRO A 236 -4.74 -1.85 -22.00
C PRO A 236 -3.76 -3.01 -22.30
N ASP A 237 -2.52 -2.68 -22.66
CA ASP A 237 -1.53 -3.64 -23.14
C ASP A 237 -0.50 -4.06 -22.08
N THR A 238 -0.63 -3.60 -20.85
CA THR A 238 0.38 -3.79 -19.78
C THR A 238 -0.19 -4.43 -18.53
N LEU A 239 -1.43 -4.11 -18.15
CA LEU A 239 -2.03 -4.60 -16.92
C LEU A 239 -2.31 -6.11 -16.99
N THR A 240 -1.71 -6.87 -16.08
CA THR A 240 -1.87 -8.33 -15.97
C THR A 240 -2.55 -8.76 -14.68
N HIS A 241 -2.35 -8.01 -13.59
CA HIS A 241 -2.92 -8.30 -12.27
C HIS A 241 -3.58 -7.04 -11.71
N LEU A 242 -4.84 -7.20 -11.30
CA LEU A 242 -5.56 -6.19 -10.54
C LEU A 242 -6.06 -6.81 -9.23
N VAL A 243 -5.69 -6.23 -8.11
CA VAL A 243 -6.25 -6.58 -6.81
C VAL A 243 -6.92 -5.33 -6.26
N VAL A 244 -8.23 -5.39 -6.06
CA VAL A 244 -8.94 -4.38 -5.30
C VAL A 244 -9.57 -5.07 -4.10
N THR A 245 -9.35 -4.57 -2.89
CA THR A 245 -10.01 -5.10 -1.70
C THR A 245 -10.65 -4.00 -0.89
N HIS A 246 -11.82 -4.26 -0.33
CA HIS A 246 -12.52 -3.31 0.54
C HIS A 246 -12.67 -1.90 -0.07
N THR A 247 -13.04 -1.84 -1.35
CA THR A 247 -13.34 -0.61 -2.09
C THR A 247 -14.75 -0.69 -2.66
N HIS A 248 -15.73 -0.05 -2.01
CA HIS A 248 -17.14 -0.19 -2.39
C HIS A 248 -17.60 0.82 -3.46
N GLY A 249 -16.73 1.73 -3.88
CA GLY A 249 -17.00 2.69 -4.95
C GLY A 249 -16.99 2.09 -6.37
N LEU A 250 -16.64 0.80 -6.51
CA LEU A 250 -16.53 0.13 -7.81
C LEU A 250 -17.82 -0.58 -8.21
N THR A 251 -18.13 -0.56 -9.50
CA THR A 251 -19.30 -1.24 -10.07
C THR A 251 -18.90 -2.36 -11.03
N ALA A 252 -19.72 -3.42 -11.07
CA ALA A 252 -19.49 -4.55 -11.97
C ALA A 252 -19.44 -4.15 -13.45
N PRO A 253 -20.30 -3.25 -13.98
CA PRO A 253 -20.22 -2.86 -15.39
C PRO A 253 -18.88 -2.19 -15.76
N ARG A 254 -18.31 -1.38 -14.88
CA ARG A 254 -17.04 -0.69 -15.13
C ARG A 254 -15.84 -1.62 -14.97
N LEU A 255 -15.92 -2.55 -14.02
CA LEU A 255 -14.94 -3.64 -13.96
C LEU A 255 -14.96 -4.51 -15.22
N ARG A 256 -16.14 -4.84 -15.78
CA ARG A 256 -16.22 -5.53 -17.07
C ARG A 256 -15.59 -4.74 -18.21
N HIS A 257 -15.85 -3.43 -18.26
CA HIS A 257 -15.26 -2.54 -19.25
C HIS A 257 -13.73 -2.62 -19.21
N LEU A 258 -13.14 -2.54 -18.01
CA LEU A 258 -11.70 -2.75 -17.81
C LEU A 258 -11.23 -4.13 -18.28
N ILE A 259 -11.93 -5.21 -17.90
CA ILE A 259 -11.58 -6.58 -18.30
C ILE A 259 -11.62 -6.76 -19.84
N GLY A 260 -12.56 -6.08 -20.50
CA GLY A 260 -12.68 -6.03 -21.96
C GLY A 260 -11.55 -5.24 -22.62
N ALA A 261 -11.18 -4.10 -22.03
CA ALA A 261 -10.14 -3.20 -22.55
C ALA A 261 -8.71 -3.73 -22.34
N CYS A 262 -8.46 -4.53 -21.30
CA CYS A 262 -7.15 -5.08 -20.97
C CYS A 262 -7.06 -6.57 -21.34
N PRO A 263 -6.68 -6.95 -22.58
CA PRO A 263 -6.60 -8.35 -23.02
C PRO A 263 -5.57 -9.18 -22.25
N LEU A 264 -4.50 -8.57 -21.73
CA LEU A 264 -3.45 -9.26 -20.96
C LEU A 264 -3.82 -9.49 -19.49
N LEU A 265 -4.93 -8.92 -19.00
CA LEU A 265 -5.38 -9.10 -17.63
C LEU A 265 -5.65 -10.59 -17.37
N ALA A 266 -4.88 -11.18 -16.47
CA ALA A 266 -4.88 -12.62 -16.18
C ALA A 266 -5.52 -12.93 -14.83
N PHE A 267 -5.49 -11.96 -13.90
CA PHE A 267 -6.01 -12.11 -12.55
C PHE A 267 -6.70 -10.83 -12.09
N VAL A 268 -7.91 -10.98 -11.55
CA VAL A 268 -8.63 -9.90 -10.85
C VAL A 268 -9.09 -10.42 -9.49
N SER A 269 -8.77 -9.70 -8.42
CA SER A 269 -9.32 -9.93 -7.08
C SER A 269 -10.16 -8.72 -6.67
N ILE A 270 -11.35 -8.95 -6.12
CA ILE A 270 -12.35 -7.92 -5.74
C ILE A 270 -12.97 -8.23 -4.37
N GLU A 271 -12.14 -8.77 -3.48
CA GLU A 271 -12.52 -9.18 -2.13
C GLU A 271 -13.17 -8.03 -1.35
N ALA A 272 -14.35 -8.29 -0.81
CA ALA A 272 -15.11 -7.32 -0.01
C ALA A 272 -15.38 -5.97 -0.72
N CYS A 273 -15.40 -5.90 -2.05
CA CYS A 273 -15.75 -4.67 -2.78
C CYS A 273 -17.27 -4.45 -2.91
N GLY A 274 -18.10 -5.30 -2.32
CA GLY A 274 -19.56 -5.25 -2.50
C GLY A 274 -20.06 -5.71 -3.87
N LEU A 275 -19.20 -6.41 -4.63
CA LEU A 275 -19.54 -7.07 -5.88
C LEU A 275 -19.88 -8.54 -5.61
N PHE A 276 -21.00 -8.99 -6.14
CA PHE A 276 -21.52 -10.32 -5.96
C PHE A 276 -21.45 -11.12 -7.26
N TRP A 277 -21.54 -12.44 -7.14
CA TRP A 277 -21.55 -13.33 -8.30
C TRP A 277 -22.66 -12.99 -9.32
N TYR A 278 -23.84 -12.58 -8.86
CA TYR A 278 -24.98 -12.27 -9.73
C TYR A 278 -24.79 -10.96 -10.49
N ASP A 279 -23.81 -10.15 -10.10
CA ASP A 279 -23.41 -8.99 -10.88
C ASP A 279 -22.64 -9.40 -12.14
N PHE A 280 -22.33 -10.70 -12.33
CA PHE A 280 -21.61 -11.33 -13.47
C PHE A 280 -22.37 -12.57 -14.03
N PRO A 281 -23.61 -12.41 -14.53
CA PRO A 281 -24.42 -13.50 -15.09
C PRO A 281 -23.73 -14.34 -16.17
N GLU A 282 -22.81 -13.76 -16.94
CA GLU A 282 -22.04 -14.46 -17.97
C GLU A 282 -21.21 -15.64 -17.44
N LEU A 283 -20.81 -15.59 -16.16
CA LEU A 283 -20.08 -16.68 -15.52
C LEU A 283 -20.96 -17.92 -15.29
N PHE A 284 -22.29 -17.73 -15.20
CA PHE A 284 -23.26 -18.81 -15.03
C PHE A 284 -23.58 -19.51 -16.35
N LEU A 285 -23.79 -18.71 -17.40
CA LEU A 285 -24.14 -19.21 -18.73
C LEU A 285 -23.01 -20.05 -19.33
N ALA A 286 -21.76 -19.74 -18.97
CA ALA A 286 -20.57 -20.45 -19.43
C ALA A 286 -20.40 -21.86 -18.86
N GLY A 287 -21.29 -22.32 -17.98
CA GLY A 287 -21.08 -23.58 -17.24
C GLY A 287 -19.83 -23.52 -16.37
N CYS A 288 -19.37 -22.32 -16.00
CA CYS A 288 -18.22 -22.09 -15.14
C CYS A 288 -18.60 -22.40 -13.68
N ARG A 289 -19.13 -23.61 -13.43
CA ARG A 289 -19.28 -24.20 -12.11
C ARG A 289 -17.90 -24.63 -11.63
N ARG A 290 -17.10 -23.72 -11.06
CA ARG A 290 -15.95 -24.12 -10.24
C ARG A 290 -16.26 -23.81 -8.80
N ARG A 291 -16.31 -24.89 -8.00
CA ARG A 291 -16.19 -24.98 -6.54
C ARG A 291 -16.45 -23.67 -5.79
N VAL A 292 -17.66 -23.15 -5.84
CA VAL A 292 -18.24 -22.85 -4.54
C VAL A 292 -18.52 -24.24 -4.00
N ASP A 293 -17.67 -24.74 -3.12
CA ASP A 293 -17.92 -25.98 -2.41
C ASP A 293 -19.38 -25.90 -1.93
N ASP A 294 -20.25 -26.84 -2.28
CA ASP A 294 -21.69 -26.76 -1.90
C ASP A 294 -21.82 -26.62 -0.36
N THR A 295 -20.78 -27.06 0.38
CA THR A 295 -20.59 -26.86 1.82
C THR A 295 -20.40 -25.39 2.26
N ILE A 296 -19.87 -24.51 1.41
CA ILE A 296 -19.69 -23.07 1.66
C ILE A 296 -20.98 -22.32 1.34
N VAL A 297 -21.73 -22.72 0.31
CA VAL A 297 -23.07 -22.15 0.01
C VAL A 297 -24.01 -22.37 1.19
N ASP A 298 -24.00 -23.57 1.79
CA ASP A 298 -24.86 -23.92 2.93
C ASP A 298 -24.46 -23.23 4.25
N ARG A 299 -23.19 -22.83 4.42
CA ARG A 299 -22.71 -22.14 5.64
C ARG A 299 -22.73 -20.63 5.55
N CYS A 300 -22.52 -20.05 4.36
CA CYS A 300 -22.39 -18.59 4.19
C CYS A 300 -23.67 -17.91 3.70
N GLY A 301 -24.72 -18.67 3.38
CA GLY A 301 -25.98 -18.13 2.86
C GLY A 301 -25.82 -17.52 1.44
N PRO A 302 -26.86 -16.86 0.91
CA PRO A 302 -26.89 -16.36 -0.48
C PRO A 302 -25.89 -15.23 -0.80
N PHE A 303 -25.05 -14.82 0.16
CA PHE A 303 -24.12 -13.70 0.04
C PHE A 303 -22.69 -14.17 -0.20
N LEU A 304 -22.48 -15.05 -1.18
CA LEU A 304 -21.15 -15.42 -1.61
C LEU A 304 -20.53 -14.21 -2.33
N PHE A 305 -19.60 -13.56 -1.65
CA PHE A 305 -18.78 -12.53 -2.26
C PHE A 305 -17.91 -13.18 -3.33
N MET A 306 -17.79 -12.50 -4.46
CA MET A 306 -16.85 -12.92 -5.47
C MET A 306 -15.48 -12.39 -5.08
N GLU A 307 -14.58 -13.29 -4.73
CA GLU A 307 -13.24 -12.90 -4.27
C GLU A 307 -12.27 -12.77 -5.45
N GLN A 308 -12.29 -13.73 -6.39
CA GLN A 308 -11.27 -13.85 -7.43
C GLN A 308 -11.84 -14.27 -8.79
N LEU A 309 -11.30 -13.69 -9.85
CA LEU A 309 -11.55 -13.98 -11.26
C LEU A 309 -10.24 -14.42 -11.91
N GLY A 310 -10.12 -15.72 -12.19
CA GLY A 310 -8.99 -16.28 -12.93
C GLY A 310 -9.13 -16.17 -14.46
N PRO A 311 -8.13 -16.62 -15.23
CA PRO A 311 -8.07 -16.41 -16.68
C PRO A 311 -9.29 -16.89 -17.47
N LYS A 312 -9.89 -18.02 -17.05
CA LYS A 312 -11.11 -18.56 -17.69
C LYS A 312 -12.32 -17.65 -17.48
N SER A 313 -12.51 -17.15 -16.26
CA SER A 313 -13.62 -16.23 -15.94
C SER A 313 -13.48 -14.93 -16.72
N LEU A 314 -12.26 -14.38 -16.80
CA LEU A 314 -11.97 -13.17 -17.58
C LEU A 314 -12.27 -13.37 -19.07
N GLN A 315 -11.94 -14.53 -19.64
CA GLN A 315 -12.26 -14.85 -21.04
C GLN A 315 -13.78 -14.91 -21.30
N TRP A 316 -14.57 -15.39 -20.35
CA TRP A 316 -16.03 -15.39 -20.46
C TRP A 316 -16.60 -13.98 -20.44
N ILE A 317 -16.11 -13.14 -19.53
CA ILE A 317 -16.50 -11.73 -19.44
C ILE A 317 -16.20 -10.99 -20.76
N ARG A 318 -15.03 -11.21 -21.34
CA ARG A 318 -14.64 -10.59 -22.63
C ARG A 318 -15.51 -11.00 -23.82
N ARG A 319 -16.08 -12.21 -23.80
CA ARG A 319 -16.93 -12.75 -24.87
C ARG A 319 -18.41 -12.42 -24.69
N ALA A 320 -18.80 -11.98 -23.50
CA ALA A 320 -20.18 -11.66 -23.22
C ALA A 320 -20.63 -10.45 -24.07
N PRO A 321 -21.85 -10.45 -24.62
CA PRO A 321 -22.38 -9.28 -25.28
C PRO A 321 -22.46 -8.11 -24.28
N PRO A 322 -22.27 -6.86 -24.73
CA PRO A 322 -22.41 -5.69 -23.88
C PRO A 322 -23.77 -5.71 -23.20
N ILE A 323 -23.80 -5.81 -21.87
CA ILE A 323 -25.02 -5.65 -21.10
C ILE A 323 -25.34 -4.16 -21.13
N ALA A 324 -26.52 -3.79 -21.64
CA ALA A 324 -26.96 -2.41 -21.63
C ALA A 324 -26.85 -1.87 -20.20
N LEU A 325 -26.05 -0.82 -20.02
CA LEU A 325 -25.90 -0.11 -18.75
C LEU A 325 -27.24 0.52 -18.39
N ASP A 326 -28.06 -0.22 -17.65
CA ASP A 326 -29.31 0.31 -17.12
C ASP A 326 -28.95 1.21 -15.93
N ASN A 327 -28.75 2.51 -16.20
CA ASN A 327 -28.30 3.54 -15.25
C ASN A 327 -29.25 3.76 -14.05
N THR A 328 -30.28 2.93 -13.87
CA THR A 328 -31.39 3.14 -12.94
C THR A 328 -31.17 2.58 -11.52
N LYS A 329 -30.11 1.80 -11.25
CA LYS A 329 -29.94 1.09 -9.96
C LYS A 329 -28.97 1.67 -8.91
N SER A 330 -28.24 2.75 -9.20
CA SER A 330 -27.21 3.29 -8.28
C SER A 330 -27.72 3.91 -6.96
N ASN A 331 -29.03 4.05 -6.74
CA ASN A 331 -29.57 4.80 -5.59
C ASN A 331 -29.99 3.96 -4.36
N ASN A 332 -29.78 2.64 -4.35
CA ASN A 332 -30.29 1.78 -3.26
C ASN A 332 -29.33 1.53 -2.08
N SER A 333 -28.04 1.89 -2.17
CA SER A 333 -27.07 1.73 -1.06
C SER A 333 -27.27 2.78 0.04
N SER A 334 -27.66 4.02 -0.29
CA SER A 334 -27.86 5.10 0.71
C SER A 334 -29.12 4.95 1.58
N ARG A 335 -30.04 4.02 1.28
CA ARG A 335 -31.28 3.83 2.07
C ARG A 335 -31.18 2.85 3.24
N ARG A 336 -30.05 2.12 3.41
CA ARG A 336 -29.88 1.16 4.52
C ARG A 336 -29.23 1.73 5.78
N SER A 337 -28.61 2.92 5.72
CA SER A 337 -27.96 3.56 6.89
C SER A 337 -28.93 4.39 7.78
N THR A 338 -30.08 4.83 7.27
CA THR A 338 -30.95 5.80 7.99
C THR A 338 -32.09 5.20 8.82
N ARG A 339 -32.10 3.88 9.10
CA ARG A 339 -33.24 3.22 9.79
C ARG A 339 -33.03 2.87 11.27
N SER A 340 -31.96 3.34 11.95
CA SER A 340 -31.74 3.05 13.38
C SER A 340 -31.97 4.20 14.38
N SER A 341 -32.31 5.44 13.97
CA SER A 341 -32.39 6.58 14.90
C SER A 341 -33.80 7.18 15.13
N ARG A 342 -34.87 6.39 15.08
CA ARG A 342 -36.23 6.90 15.34
C ARG A 342 -37.04 6.01 16.29
N ARG A 343 -36.65 6.00 17.57
CA ARG A 343 -37.53 5.67 18.71
C ARG A 343 -36.96 6.30 19.98
N GLY A 344 -37.69 7.23 20.58
CA GLY A 344 -37.37 7.76 21.91
C GLY A 344 -37.66 9.24 22.11
N GLY A 345 -38.87 9.70 21.81
CA GLY A 345 -39.38 10.98 22.32
C GLY A 345 -40.26 10.74 23.54
N GLY A 346 -40.09 11.55 24.60
CA GLY A 346 -41.09 11.72 25.66
C GLY A 346 -40.54 11.87 27.07
N GLY A 347 -40.31 13.11 27.51
CA GLY A 347 -40.03 13.43 28.92
C GLY A 347 -40.01 14.94 29.18
N ARG A 348 -41.20 15.50 29.45
CA ARG A 348 -41.41 16.90 29.89
C ARG A 348 -41.13 17.07 31.39
N GLY A 349 -40.71 18.28 31.79
CA GLY A 349 -40.92 18.84 33.14
C GLY A 349 -39.72 19.67 33.62
N ARG A 350 -39.73 21.01 33.49
CA ARG A 350 -40.25 22.04 34.42
C ARG A 350 -39.37 22.34 35.64
N GLY A 351 -39.07 23.64 35.82
CA GLY A 351 -38.66 24.28 37.09
C GLY A 351 -37.32 25.01 37.00
N SER A 352 -37.27 26.32 36.71
CA SER A 352 -37.42 27.45 37.66
C SER A 352 -36.31 27.55 38.72
N GLY A 353 -35.53 28.65 38.69
CA GLY A 353 -34.73 29.06 39.85
C GLY A 353 -33.76 30.21 39.55
N ARG A 354 -33.98 31.35 40.20
CA ARG A 354 -33.24 32.64 40.13
C ARG A 354 -31.99 32.67 41.03
N GLY A 355 -31.10 33.64 40.75
CA GLY A 355 -30.10 34.27 41.65
C GLY A 355 -28.88 34.72 40.83
N HIS A 356 -28.54 36.00 40.55
CA HIS A 356 -28.27 37.17 41.42
C HIS A 356 -27.18 36.84 42.45
N ILE A 357 -26.05 37.54 42.66
CA ILE A 357 -25.54 38.94 42.54
C ILE A 357 -24.00 38.78 42.35
N GLY A 358 -23.26 39.61 41.60
CA GLY A 358 -22.74 40.93 42.00
C GLY A 358 -21.58 40.84 42.98
#